data_AF-A0AAD7CWV9-F1
#
_entry.id   AF-A0AAD7CWV9-F1
#
_cell.length_a   1.000
_cell.length_b   1.000
_cell.length_c   1.000
_cell.angle_alpha   90.00
_cell.angle_beta   90.00
_cell.angle_gamma   90.00
#
_symmetry.space_group_name_H-M   'P 1'
#
loop_
_entity.id
_entity.type
_entity.pdbx_description
1 polymer ?
#
loop_
_entity_poly.entity_id
_entity_poly.type
_entity_poly.pdbx_seq_one_letter_code
_entity_poly.pdbx_strand_id
1 'polypeptide(L)'
;MMNPMSAQGPCLVVENGTVPNPNRWTEHFNLIALDHPIGAGLSYGTMVNNSRRAAIDVYDFLQKFFRLFPHLVQSVLPLLTWIAIAENPQKPIHSFRRFVRRDIHSPHRTVIHEQNIALAAGKGQPGAVHINLESIMVSNPVSDATSYFTWMLQMRCYNVDMYNASTCAELFEVLPTCLDSIQLAQQGPGWSVERHVAAHRTCHPLQAGDTHGTVVEDVRKKCYSEDPLGCLPPSFGWTETFFRRDDIKDALGIPEHVNFTMLGDGVSDQFEAYGDKIQPAYLLYEPLLTAGIRLLHYVGVQDANCAWSGVISFLKLLQSPFQDEFLRAPDVPWPTAEDATVRVVGEGAGNMTYILVAQGGHFVARDQPRLVKSIVEHWVENMPFISS
;
A
#
# COMPACT_ATOMS: atom_id res chain seq x y z
N MET A 1 8.96 2.34 -9.18
CA MET A 1 8.62 3.18 -10.35
C MET A 1 7.32 2.81 -11.05
N MET A 2 6.59 1.79 -10.61
CA MET A 2 5.36 1.37 -11.28
C MET A 2 4.25 2.43 -11.31
N ASN A 3 3.85 2.95 -10.14
CA ASN A 3 2.75 3.91 -10.04
C ASN A 3 2.97 5.23 -10.79
N PRO A 4 4.13 5.89 -10.69
CA PRO A 4 4.36 7.09 -11.49
C PRO A 4 4.29 6.79 -12.99
N MET A 5 4.64 5.58 -13.43
CA MET A 5 4.60 5.19 -14.84
C MET A 5 3.26 4.59 -15.30
N SER A 6 2.32 4.32 -14.40
CA SER A 6 1.05 3.67 -14.74
C SER A 6 -0.20 4.47 -14.37
N ALA A 7 -0.06 5.51 -13.54
CA ALA A 7 -1.20 6.31 -13.08
C ALA A 7 -0.87 7.74 -12.67
N GLN A 8 0.22 7.97 -11.92
CA GLN A 8 0.39 9.22 -11.15
C GLN A 8 1.26 10.26 -11.85
N GLY A 9 2.30 9.80 -12.56
CA GLY A 9 3.34 10.65 -13.11
C GLY A 9 2.94 11.33 -14.41
N PRO A 10 3.85 12.14 -15.00
CA PRO A 10 3.56 12.94 -16.19
C PRO A 10 3.32 12.10 -17.45
N CYS A 11 3.86 10.88 -17.49
CA CYS A 11 3.74 9.98 -18.63
C CYS A 11 3.34 8.58 -18.17
N LEU A 12 2.62 7.86 -19.04
CA LEU A 12 2.31 6.45 -18.90
C LEU A 12 3.27 5.63 -19.75
N VAL A 13 3.75 4.49 -19.23
CA VAL A 13 4.51 3.53 -20.02
C VAL A 13 3.58 2.73 -20.93
N VAL A 14 4.00 2.55 -22.17
CA VAL A 14 3.36 1.71 -23.19
C VAL A 14 4.42 0.79 -23.79
N GLU A 15 4.01 -0.17 -24.60
CA GLU A 15 4.90 -1.18 -25.19
C GLU A 15 6.21 -0.60 -25.78
N ASN A 16 6.12 0.53 -26.49
CA ASN A 16 7.25 1.13 -27.22
C ASN A 16 7.71 2.48 -26.66
N GLY A 17 7.52 2.75 -25.36
CA GLY A 17 8.02 3.98 -24.72
C GLY A 17 7.01 4.58 -23.76
N THR A 18 6.78 5.89 -23.87
CA THR A 18 5.86 6.62 -22.99
C THR A 18 4.92 7.53 -23.75
N VAL A 19 3.73 7.76 -23.19
CA VAL A 19 2.73 8.71 -23.70
C VAL A 19 2.34 9.69 -22.60
N PRO A 20 1.92 10.93 -22.92
CA PRO A 20 1.48 11.87 -21.90
C PRO A 20 0.31 11.33 -21.06
N ASN A 21 0.36 11.55 -19.75
CA ASN A 21 -0.72 11.22 -18.85
C ASN A 21 -1.69 12.42 -18.69
N PRO A 22 -2.94 12.31 -19.16
CA PRO A 22 -3.92 13.38 -19.02
C PRO A 22 -4.39 13.59 -17.56
N ASN A 23 -4.21 12.59 -16.70
CA ASN A 23 -4.60 12.63 -15.28
C ASN A 23 -3.37 12.70 -14.34
N ARG A 24 -2.24 13.24 -14.83
CA ARG A 24 -1.02 13.37 -14.03
C ARG A 24 -1.25 14.25 -12.81
N TRP A 25 -0.71 13.83 -11.67
CA TRP A 25 -0.75 14.63 -10.44
C TRP A 25 0.23 15.81 -10.50
N THR A 26 1.24 15.69 -11.36
CA THR A 26 2.25 16.74 -11.60
C THR A 26 1.72 17.98 -12.30
N GLU A 27 0.43 18.01 -12.62
CA GLU A 27 -0.25 19.22 -13.09
C GLU A 27 -0.39 20.26 -11.97
N HIS A 28 -0.60 19.82 -10.72
CA HIS A 28 -0.81 20.69 -9.57
C HIS A 28 0.23 20.49 -8.46
N PHE A 29 0.91 19.34 -8.42
CA PHE A 29 1.77 18.95 -7.30
C PHE A 29 3.19 18.55 -7.72
N ASN A 30 4.14 18.71 -6.81
CA ASN A 30 5.45 18.07 -6.94
C ASN A 30 5.34 16.61 -6.48
N LEU A 31 5.70 15.66 -7.35
CA LEU A 31 5.64 14.23 -7.05
C LEU A 31 7.04 13.65 -6.85
N ILE A 32 7.30 13.10 -5.66
CA ILE A 32 8.51 12.30 -5.39
C ILE A 32 8.13 10.83 -5.50
N ALA A 33 8.73 10.13 -6.45
CA ALA A 33 8.65 8.68 -6.54
C ALA A 33 9.94 8.07 -5.97
N LEU A 34 9.80 7.25 -4.93
CA LEU A 34 10.91 6.58 -4.28
C LEU A 34 10.79 5.06 -4.48
N ASP A 35 11.82 4.43 -5.04
CA ASP A 35 11.96 2.99 -4.98
C ASP A 35 12.46 2.60 -3.59
N HIS A 36 11.66 1.82 -2.87
CA HIS A 36 11.91 1.49 -1.47
C HIS A 36 11.32 0.12 -1.15
N PRO A 37 11.95 -0.69 -0.27
CA PRO A 37 13.25 -0.47 0.38
C PRO A 37 14.46 -0.69 -0.54
N ILE A 38 15.67 -0.55 -0.01
CA ILE A 38 16.91 -0.91 -0.74
C ILE A 38 16.78 -2.35 -1.26
N GLY A 39 17.08 -2.56 -2.54
CA GLY A 39 16.85 -3.81 -3.27
C GLY A 39 15.60 -3.79 -4.16
N ALA A 40 14.70 -2.81 -4.00
CA ALA A 40 13.55 -2.62 -4.87
C ALA A 40 13.89 -1.68 -6.04
N GLY A 41 13.42 -2.01 -7.25
CA GLY A 41 13.52 -1.14 -8.41
C GLY A 41 14.95 -0.74 -8.74
N LEU A 42 15.23 0.56 -8.66
CA LEU A 42 16.56 1.16 -8.88
C LEU A 42 17.36 1.40 -7.59
N SER A 43 16.80 1.12 -6.41
CA SER A 43 17.47 1.35 -5.13
C SER A 43 18.42 0.22 -4.76
N TYR A 44 19.69 0.53 -4.51
CA TYR A 44 20.75 -0.43 -4.24
C TYR A 44 21.57 -0.07 -2.99
N GLY A 45 22.24 -1.05 -2.39
CA GLY A 45 23.02 -0.89 -1.15
C GLY A 45 22.74 -1.98 -0.12
N THR A 46 22.93 -1.66 1.16
CA THR A 46 22.66 -2.60 2.28
C THR A 46 21.17 -2.75 2.50
N MET A 47 20.64 -3.95 2.29
CA MET A 47 19.23 -4.25 2.51
C MET A 47 18.87 -4.28 4.01
N VAL A 48 17.59 -4.01 4.29
CA VAL A 48 16.96 -4.13 5.60
C VAL A 48 15.85 -5.17 5.52
N ASN A 49 15.49 -5.76 6.67
CA ASN A 49 14.59 -6.91 6.73
C ASN A 49 13.27 -6.64 7.46
N ASN A 50 12.96 -5.39 7.80
CA ASN A 50 11.73 -5.05 8.50
C ASN A 50 11.27 -3.62 8.19
N SER A 51 9.96 -3.40 8.32
CA SER A 51 9.33 -2.13 7.99
C SER A 51 9.85 -0.95 8.81
N ARG A 52 10.25 -1.16 10.07
CA ARG A 52 10.79 -0.06 10.90
C ARG A 52 12.16 0.43 10.43
N ARG A 53 13.09 -0.48 10.13
CA ARG A 53 14.41 -0.13 9.56
C ARG A 53 14.24 0.54 8.20
N ALA A 54 13.36 -0.01 7.37
CA ALA A 54 13.03 0.55 6.07
C ALA A 54 12.47 1.98 6.20
N ALA A 55 11.63 2.25 7.20
CA ALA A 55 11.12 3.58 7.46
C ALA A 55 12.20 4.59 7.90
N ILE A 56 13.20 4.14 8.67
CA ILE A 56 14.35 4.96 9.06
C ILE A 56 15.16 5.37 7.82
N ASP A 57 15.36 4.47 6.87
CA ASP A 57 16.07 4.78 5.62
C ASP A 57 15.34 5.86 4.79
N VAL A 58 14.00 5.84 4.77
CA VAL A 58 13.23 6.92 4.10
C VAL A 58 13.35 8.23 4.82
N TYR A 59 13.33 8.23 6.16
CA TYR A 59 13.56 9.47 6.91
C TYR A 59 14.94 10.05 6.60
N ASP A 60 15.99 9.22 6.59
CA ASP A 60 17.34 9.64 6.22
C ASP A 60 17.42 10.15 4.77
N PHE A 61 16.76 9.47 3.82
CA PHE A 61 16.61 9.95 2.45
C PHE A 61 15.95 11.34 2.41
N LEU A 62 14.83 11.54 3.10
CA LEU A 62 14.11 12.81 3.12
C LEU A 62 14.96 13.93 3.73
N GLN A 63 15.70 13.65 4.81
CA GLN A 63 16.63 14.62 5.41
C GLN A 63 17.70 15.06 4.40
N LYS A 64 18.27 14.13 3.63
CA LYS A 64 19.26 14.45 2.58
C LYS A 64 18.62 15.17 1.40
N PHE A 65 17.44 14.73 0.97
CA PHE A 65 16.68 15.36 -0.11
C PHE A 65 16.40 16.83 0.23
N PHE A 66 15.90 17.12 1.43
CA PHE A 66 15.59 18.46 1.87
C PHE A 66 16.82 19.35 2.09
N ARG A 67 18.00 18.78 2.32
CA ARG A 67 19.27 19.55 2.29
C ARG A 67 19.62 20.00 0.87
N LEU A 68 19.35 19.16 -0.14
CA LEU A 68 19.59 19.48 -1.54
C LEU A 68 18.50 20.41 -2.12
N PHE A 69 17.27 20.27 -1.66
CA PHE A 69 16.10 21.03 -2.10
C PHE A 69 15.43 21.77 -0.93
N PRO A 70 16.11 22.74 -0.30
CA PRO A 70 15.63 23.39 0.93
C PRO A 70 14.34 24.18 0.74
N HIS A 71 14.05 24.63 -0.48
CA HIS A 71 12.79 25.32 -0.80
C HIS A 71 11.55 24.41 -0.70
N LEU A 72 11.73 23.09 -0.72
CA LEU A 72 10.64 22.10 -0.57
C LEU A 72 10.36 21.70 0.88
N VAL A 73 11.20 22.11 1.85
CA VAL A 73 11.01 21.78 3.27
C VAL A 73 9.71 22.33 3.83
N GLN A 74 9.30 23.50 3.34
CA GLN A 74 8.07 24.17 3.77
C GLN A 74 6.82 23.66 3.05
N SER A 75 6.99 22.86 1.99
CA SER A 75 5.86 22.24 1.31
C SER A 75 5.20 21.23 2.24
N VAL A 76 3.87 21.24 2.25
CA VAL A 76 3.07 20.18 2.87
C VAL A 76 3.45 18.85 2.20
N LEU A 77 3.85 17.86 2.98
CA LEU A 77 4.18 16.53 2.46
C LEU A 77 3.02 15.56 2.76
N PRO A 78 2.06 15.37 1.83
CA PRO A 78 1.14 14.24 1.91
C PRO A 78 1.93 12.96 1.59
N LEU A 79 2.18 12.12 2.59
CA LEU A 79 2.93 10.87 2.34
C LEU A 79 1.99 9.79 1.82
N LEU A 80 2.08 9.53 0.51
CA LEU A 80 1.37 8.45 -0.15
C LEU A 80 2.20 7.17 -0.07
N THR A 81 1.65 6.13 0.57
CA THR A 81 2.22 4.78 0.46
C THR A 81 1.23 3.91 -0.26
N TRP A 82 1.76 3.02 -1.08
CA TRP A 82 0.95 2.06 -1.79
C TRP A 82 1.62 0.70 -1.75
N ILE A 83 0.80 -0.33 -1.94
CA ILE A 83 1.11 -1.75 -1.78
C ILE A 83 0.75 -2.43 -3.11
N ALA A 84 1.69 -3.16 -3.72
CA ALA A 84 1.41 -4.09 -4.81
C ALA A 84 1.58 -5.51 -4.29
N ILE A 85 0.51 -6.27 -4.17
CA ILE A 85 0.58 -7.70 -3.96
C ILE A 85 -0.09 -8.36 -5.17
N ALA A 86 0.55 -9.35 -5.77
CA ALA A 86 -0.13 -10.32 -6.60
C ALA A 86 0.24 -11.74 -6.27
N GLU A 87 -0.76 -12.57 -5.98
CA GLU A 87 -0.65 -13.97 -5.58
C GLU A 87 -1.19 -14.84 -6.70
N ASN A 88 -0.30 -15.54 -7.43
CA ASN A 88 -0.73 -16.55 -8.41
C ASN A 88 -0.99 -17.88 -7.66
N PRO A 89 -2.24 -18.38 -7.60
CA PRO A 89 -2.59 -19.59 -6.83
C PRO A 89 -2.42 -20.88 -7.63
N GLN A 90 -1.98 -20.83 -8.89
CA GLN A 90 -1.89 -22.03 -9.71
C GLN A 90 -0.55 -22.74 -9.54
N LYS A 91 -0.55 -23.76 -8.65
CA LYS A 91 0.18 -25.05 -8.70
C LYS A 91 1.12 -25.40 -7.53
N PRO A 92 1.31 -26.70 -7.26
CA PRO A 92 1.91 -27.20 -6.04
C PRO A 92 3.45 -27.19 -6.07
N ILE A 93 3.98 -27.26 -4.86
CA ILE A 93 5.38 -27.50 -4.46
C ILE A 93 6.15 -28.31 -5.51
N HIS A 94 7.06 -27.64 -6.23
CA HIS A 94 8.46 -28.00 -6.48
C HIS A 94 9.00 -27.11 -7.61
N SER A 95 9.99 -26.27 -7.27
CA SER A 95 10.67 -25.31 -8.15
C SER A 95 9.76 -24.33 -8.89
N PHE A 96 9.60 -23.12 -8.35
CA PHE A 96 9.73 -21.83 -9.04
C PHE A 96 9.30 -20.71 -8.07
N ARG A 97 10.00 -19.57 -8.15
CA ARG A 97 10.04 -18.50 -7.14
C ARG A 97 8.64 -17.93 -6.81
N ARG A 98 8.24 -18.01 -5.54
CA ARG A 98 7.09 -17.29 -4.95
C ARG A 98 7.31 -15.79 -5.10
N PHE A 99 6.50 -15.10 -5.88
CA PHE A 99 6.57 -13.64 -5.99
C PHE A 99 5.22 -13.02 -5.68
N VAL A 100 5.03 -12.70 -4.39
CA VAL A 100 3.80 -12.12 -3.88
C VAL A 100 4.14 -11.26 -2.66
N ARG A 101 4.13 -9.93 -2.84
CA ARG A 101 4.85 -9.01 -1.96
C ARG A 101 3.92 -8.19 -1.10
N ARG A 102 3.65 -8.67 0.11
CA ARG A 102 2.93 -7.87 1.12
C ARG A 102 3.87 -6.80 1.65
N ASP A 103 3.70 -5.58 1.15
CA ASP A 103 4.02 -4.41 1.96
C ASP A 103 2.86 -4.20 2.93
N ILE A 104 3.23 -4.25 4.19
CA ILE A 104 2.38 -3.96 5.33
C ILE A 104 2.51 -2.47 5.54
N HIS A 105 1.48 -1.84 6.10
CA HIS A 105 1.55 -0.42 6.45
C HIS A 105 2.92 -0.05 7.04
N SER A 106 3.67 0.72 6.27
CA SER A 106 5.07 0.99 6.57
C SER A 106 5.14 2.19 7.53
N PRO A 107 5.90 2.09 8.64
CA PRO A 107 5.93 3.08 9.72
C PRO A 107 6.68 4.36 9.32
N HIS A 108 6.81 4.68 8.03
CA HIS A 108 7.46 5.91 7.55
C HIS A 108 6.96 7.15 8.27
N ARG A 109 5.64 7.26 8.42
CA ARG A 109 4.98 8.41 9.05
C ARG A 109 5.23 8.47 10.54
N THR A 110 5.15 7.31 11.20
CA THR A 110 5.48 7.16 12.61
C THR A 110 6.92 7.57 12.85
N VAL A 111 7.87 7.10 12.04
CA VAL A 111 9.28 7.48 12.17
C VAL A 111 9.47 8.97 11.93
N ILE A 112 8.87 9.56 10.89
CA ILE A 112 8.93 11.02 10.65
C ILE A 112 8.40 11.78 11.87
N HIS A 113 7.24 11.37 12.40
CA HIS A 113 6.62 12.00 13.56
C HIS A 113 7.48 11.87 14.83
N GLU A 114 7.98 10.67 15.15
CA GLU A 114 8.90 10.40 16.25
C GLU A 114 10.17 11.27 16.15
N GLN A 115 10.74 11.39 14.95
CA GLN A 115 11.96 12.17 14.72
C GLN A 115 11.70 13.68 14.80
N ASN A 116 10.54 14.17 14.33
CA ASN A 116 10.14 15.56 14.52
C ASN A 116 9.98 15.92 16.00
N ILE A 117 9.39 15.04 16.81
CA ILE A 117 9.30 15.21 18.27
C ILE A 117 10.71 15.24 18.89
N ALA A 118 11.57 14.29 18.51
CA ALA A 118 12.94 14.25 19.01
C ALA A 118 13.72 15.52 18.66
N LEU A 119 13.54 16.04 17.43
CA LEU A 119 14.15 17.28 16.97
C LEU A 119 13.67 18.48 17.80
N ALA A 120 12.36 18.61 18.03
CA ALA A 120 11.80 19.67 18.87
C ALA A 120 12.30 19.62 20.33
N ALA A 121 12.61 18.43 20.84
CA ALA A 121 13.19 18.22 22.16
C ALA A 121 14.73 18.39 22.21
N GLY A 122 15.37 18.80 21.11
CA GLY A 122 16.83 18.95 21.03
C GLY A 122 17.60 17.61 20.99
N LYS A 123 16.93 16.50 20.69
CA LYS A 123 17.48 15.13 20.60
C LYS A 123 17.55 14.60 19.16
N GLY A 124 17.22 15.44 18.17
CA GLY A 124 17.31 15.08 16.76
C GLY A 124 18.75 14.92 16.27
N GLN A 125 18.92 14.28 15.11
CA GLN A 125 20.24 14.17 14.48
C GLN A 125 20.81 15.57 14.15
N PRO A 126 22.13 15.80 14.28
CA PRO A 126 22.74 17.07 13.94
C PRO A 126 22.43 17.53 12.49
N GLY A 127 21.91 18.75 12.37
CA GLY A 127 21.52 19.32 11.08
C GLY A 127 20.28 18.68 10.45
N ALA A 128 19.49 17.91 11.21
CA ALA A 128 18.18 17.47 10.75
C ALA A 128 17.20 18.65 10.71
N VAL A 129 16.32 18.63 9.73
CA VAL A 129 15.24 19.60 9.54
C VAL A 129 13.90 18.97 9.90
N HIS A 130 12.97 19.78 10.40
CA HIS A 130 11.60 19.34 10.64
C HIS A 130 10.92 19.04 9.30
N ILE A 131 10.28 17.88 9.17
CA ILE A 131 9.52 17.49 7.97
C ILE A 131 8.04 17.76 8.23
N ASN A 132 7.41 18.65 7.45
CA ASN A 132 6.00 19.00 7.63
C ASN A 132 5.06 17.90 7.07
N LEU A 133 4.88 16.83 7.83
CA LEU A 133 3.93 15.76 7.55
C LEU A 133 2.53 16.15 8.04
N GLU A 134 1.67 16.57 7.12
CA GLU A 134 0.31 17.01 7.45
C GLU A 134 -0.73 15.89 7.31
N SER A 135 -0.56 15.04 6.30
CA SER A 135 -1.59 14.09 5.92
C SER A 135 -1.04 12.83 5.27
N ILE A 136 -1.87 11.79 5.27
CA ILE A 136 -1.53 10.46 4.81
C ILE A 136 -2.69 9.97 3.96
N MET A 137 -2.39 9.48 2.77
CA MET A 137 -3.38 8.82 1.92
C MET A 137 -2.86 7.45 1.49
N VAL A 138 -3.65 6.40 1.71
CA VAL A 138 -3.24 5.00 1.52
C VAL A 138 -4.32 4.23 0.77
N SER A 139 -3.96 3.55 -0.31
CA SER A 139 -4.88 2.68 -1.06
C SER A 139 -4.69 1.21 -0.75
N ASN A 140 -5.82 0.52 -0.66
CA ASN A 140 -5.96 -0.93 -0.52
C ASN A 140 -4.94 -1.57 0.45
N PRO A 141 -4.82 -1.08 1.70
CA PRO A 141 -3.76 -1.55 2.57
C PRO A 141 -4.06 -2.88 3.25
N VAL A 142 -2.98 -3.58 3.59
CA VAL A 142 -2.98 -4.60 4.64
C VAL A 142 -2.33 -3.98 5.89
N SER A 143 -3.15 -3.61 6.87
CA SER A 143 -2.67 -3.00 8.13
C SER A 143 -3.00 -3.83 9.37
N ASP A 144 -4.01 -4.71 9.28
CA ASP A 144 -4.40 -5.64 10.33
C ASP A 144 -4.53 -7.04 9.75
N ALA A 145 -3.69 -7.97 10.21
CA ALA A 145 -3.66 -9.34 9.70
C ALA A 145 -4.97 -10.10 10.01
N THR A 146 -5.57 -9.85 11.17
CA THR A 146 -6.84 -10.48 11.59
C THR A 146 -7.97 -10.08 10.65
N SER A 147 -8.18 -8.78 10.43
CA SER A 147 -9.16 -8.26 9.47
C SER A 147 -8.83 -8.75 8.06
N TYR A 148 -7.56 -8.72 7.65
CA TYR A 148 -7.16 -9.16 6.32
C TYR A 148 -7.59 -10.61 6.04
N PHE A 149 -7.17 -11.58 6.85
CA PHE A 149 -7.43 -12.99 6.53
C PHE A 149 -8.91 -13.35 6.62
N THR A 150 -9.62 -12.74 7.58
CA THR A 150 -11.08 -12.89 7.72
C THR A 150 -11.80 -12.41 6.45
N TRP A 151 -11.53 -11.16 6.06
CA TRP A 151 -12.31 -10.50 5.03
C TRP A 151 -11.88 -10.86 3.62
N MET A 152 -10.60 -11.20 3.41
CA MET A 152 -10.12 -11.78 2.16
C MET A 152 -10.79 -13.12 1.88
N LEU A 153 -10.85 -14.03 2.86
CA LEU A 153 -11.52 -15.32 2.68
C LEU A 153 -13.02 -15.13 2.43
N GLN A 154 -13.68 -14.29 3.22
CA GLN A 154 -15.09 -13.93 3.04
C GLN A 154 -15.35 -13.44 1.61
N MET A 155 -14.51 -12.51 1.13
CA MET A 155 -14.67 -11.94 -0.21
C MET A 155 -14.52 -13.01 -1.29
N ARG A 156 -13.43 -13.79 -1.24
CA ARG A 156 -13.14 -14.83 -2.24
C ARG A 156 -14.17 -15.96 -2.25
N CYS A 157 -14.79 -16.26 -1.12
CA CYS A 157 -15.76 -17.35 -1.00
C CYS A 157 -17.21 -16.95 -1.26
N TYR A 158 -17.64 -15.77 -0.81
CA TYR A 158 -19.06 -15.42 -0.75
C TYR A 158 -19.44 -14.13 -1.46
N ASN A 159 -18.49 -13.24 -1.74
CA ASN A 159 -18.80 -11.99 -2.43
C ASN A 159 -18.56 -12.10 -3.94
N VAL A 160 -17.59 -12.91 -4.36
CA VAL A 160 -17.16 -12.97 -5.78
C VAL A 160 -17.05 -14.41 -6.33
N ASP A 161 -17.40 -15.43 -5.53
CA ASP A 161 -17.37 -16.85 -5.91
C ASP A 161 -16.06 -17.29 -6.59
N MET A 162 -14.93 -16.77 -6.09
CA MET A 162 -13.60 -17.02 -6.65
C MET A 162 -13.11 -18.43 -6.30
N TYR A 163 -13.33 -18.85 -5.05
CA TYR A 163 -13.11 -20.22 -4.59
C TYR A 163 -14.43 -20.99 -4.65
N ASN A 164 -14.36 -22.27 -4.99
CA ASN A 164 -15.50 -23.17 -4.99
C ASN A 164 -15.90 -23.57 -3.55
N ALA A 165 -17.16 -23.96 -3.39
CA ALA A 165 -17.78 -24.22 -2.09
C ALA A 165 -17.01 -25.24 -1.22
N SER A 166 -16.45 -26.29 -1.82
CA SER A 166 -15.64 -27.28 -1.09
C SER A 166 -14.36 -26.67 -0.52
N THR A 167 -13.62 -25.90 -1.34
CA THR A 167 -12.42 -25.18 -0.91
C THR A 167 -12.76 -24.17 0.18
N CYS A 168 -13.87 -23.45 0.04
CA CYS A 168 -14.32 -22.53 1.09
C CYS A 168 -14.61 -23.24 2.41
N ALA A 169 -15.33 -24.37 2.38
CA ALA A 169 -15.61 -25.15 3.59
C ALA A 169 -14.32 -25.56 4.30
N GLU A 170 -13.32 -26.07 3.58
CA GLU A 170 -12.01 -26.45 4.13
C GLU A 170 -11.25 -25.24 4.69
N LEU A 171 -11.21 -24.11 3.97
CA LEU A 171 -10.44 -22.93 4.39
C LEU A 171 -11.09 -22.21 5.59
N PHE A 172 -12.43 -22.24 5.72
CA PHE A 172 -13.09 -21.70 6.91
C PHE A 172 -12.81 -22.51 8.18
N GLU A 173 -12.47 -23.80 8.07
CA GLU A 173 -11.99 -24.60 9.21
C GLU A 173 -10.56 -24.20 9.64
N VAL A 174 -9.73 -23.70 8.72
CA VAL A 174 -8.38 -23.21 9.01
C VAL A 174 -8.40 -21.82 9.66
N LEU A 175 -9.40 -21.00 9.32
CA LEU A 175 -9.47 -19.59 9.71
C LEU A 175 -9.34 -19.37 11.24
N PRO A 176 -10.08 -20.07 12.14
CA PRO A 176 -9.96 -19.85 13.58
C PRO A 176 -8.52 -20.04 14.09
N THR A 177 -7.84 -21.11 13.68
CA THR A 177 -6.45 -21.37 14.10
C THR A 177 -5.48 -20.32 13.57
N CYS A 178 -5.71 -19.80 12.36
CA CYS A 178 -4.98 -18.65 11.84
C CYS A 178 -5.17 -17.40 12.74
N LEU A 179 -6.42 -17.04 13.05
CA LEU A 179 -6.72 -15.85 13.87
C LEU A 179 -6.14 -15.96 15.29
N ASP A 180 -6.27 -17.13 15.93
CA ASP A 180 -5.66 -17.39 17.24
C ASP A 180 -4.13 -17.27 17.21
N SER A 181 -3.50 -17.76 16.14
CA SER A 181 -2.05 -17.66 15.96
C SER A 181 -1.60 -16.20 15.78
N ILE A 182 -2.36 -15.40 15.04
CA ILE A 182 -2.12 -13.96 14.90
C ILE A 182 -2.23 -13.27 16.24
N GLN A 183 -3.31 -13.52 16.98
CA GLN A 183 -3.52 -12.94 18.30
C GLN A 183 -2.37 -13.29 19.25
N LEU A 184 -1.96 -14.56 19.29
CA LEU A 184 -0.84 -15.01 20.12
C LEU A 184 0.49 -14.34 19.72
N ALA A 185 0.72 -14.13 18.43
CA ALA A 185 1.92 -13.43 17.95
C ALA A 185 1.93 -11.97 18.40
N GLN A 186 0.80 -11.27 18.27
CA GLN A 186 0.67 -9.84 18.54
C GLN A 186 0.54 -9.49 20.04
N GLN A 187 -0.08 -10.35 20.85
CA GLN A 187 -0.32 -10.10 22.29
C GLN A 187 0.73 -10.76 23.20
N GLY A 188 1.65 -11.53 22.64
CA GLY A 188 2.73 -12.17 23.40
C GLY A 188 3.73 -11.15 23.98
N PRO A 189 4.51 -11.52 25.01
CA PRO A 189 5.52 -10.64 25.58
C PRO A 189 6.61 -10.34 24.55
N GLY A 190 6.80 -9.05 24.23
CA GLY A 190 7.84 -8.56 23.33
C GLY A 190 7.74 -9.06 21.88
N TRP A 191 8.67 -8.60 21.05
CA TRP A 191 8.80 -9.09 19.68
C TRP A 191 9.41 -10.49 19.64
N SER A 192 8.78 -11.41 18.90
CA SER A 192 9.37 -12.72 18.54
C SER A 192 9.12 -12.99 17.07
N VAL A 193 10.22 -13.13 16.33
CA VAL A 193 10.21 -13.47 14.90
C VAL A 193 9.55 -14.83 14.70
N GLU A 194 9.89 -15.81 15.54
CA GLU A 194 9.39 -17.18 15.44
C GLU A 194 7.86 -17.24 15.55
N ARG A 195 7.27 -16.51 16.51
CA ARG A 195 5.81 -16.45 16.67
C ARG A 195 5.13 -15.82 15.46
N HIS A 196 5.65 -14.71 14.96
CA HIS A 196 5.05 -13.99 13.83
C HIS A 196 5.18 -14.78 12.53
N VAL A 197 6.33 -15.40 12.27
CA VAL A 197 6.53 -16.28 11.12
C VAL A 197 5.62 -17.51 11.21
N ALA A 198 5.49 -18.11 12.39
CA ALA A 198 4.60 -19.24 12.61
C ALA A 198 3.13 -18.85 12.33
N ALA A 199 2.66 -17.71 12.83
CA ALA A 199 1.32 -17.22 12.56
C ALA A 199 1.08 -16.99 11.05
N HIS A 200 2.02 -16.35 10.36
CA HIS A 200 1.92 -16.18 8.91
C HIS A 200 1.81 -17.53 8.18
N ARG A 201 2.64 -18.50 8.56
CA ARG A 201 2.64 -19.85 7.98
C ARG A 201 1.33 -20.59 8.25
N THR A 202 0.75 -20.46 9.44
CA THR A 202 -0.56 -21.06 9.78
C THR A 202 -1.66 -20.50 8.88
N CYS A 203 -1.61 -19.21 8.55
CA CYS A 203 -2.61 -18.55 7.72
C CYS A 203 -2.41 -18.73 6.21
N HIS A 204 -1.23 -19.15 5.76
CA HIS A 204 -0.88 -19.27 4.34
C HIS A 204 -1.88 -20.07 3.49
N PRO A 205 -2.47 -21.20 3.96
CA PRO A 205 -3.44 -21.96 3.17
C PRO A 205 -4.66 -21.15 2.72
N LEU A 206 -5.09 -20.15 3.50
CA LEU A 206 -6.26 -19.30 3.19
C LEU A 206 -6.12 -18.55 1.85
N GLN A 207 -4.88 -18.34 1.42
CA GLN A 207 -4.53 -17.64 0.20
C GLN A 207 -4.29 -18.55 -1.00
N ALA A 208 -4.14 -19.86 -0.77
CA ALA A 208 -3.67 -20.83 -1.74
C ALA A 208 -4.80 -21.59 -2.46
N GLY A 209 -6.05 -21.13 -2.34
CA GLY A 209 -7.19 -21.71 -3.05
C GLY A 209 -7.11 -21.43 -4.55
N ASP A 210 -7.61 -22.35 -5.38
CA ASP A 210 -7.69 -22.13 -6.83
C ASP A 210 -8.66 -21.00 -7.14
N THR A 211 -8.20 -19.97 -7.86
CA THR A 211 -9.02 -18.83 -8.26
C THR A 211 -9.78 -19.05 -9.57
N HIS A 212 -9.59 -20.20 -10.22
CA HIS A 212 -10.19 -20.53 -11.51
C HIS A 212 -9.88 -19.50 -12.60
N GLY A 213 -8.64 -18.99 -12.55
CA GLY A 213 -8.14 -17.92 -13.42
C GLY A 213 -8.68 -16.53 -13.08
N THR A 214 -9.43 -16.35 -12.00
CA THR A 214 -9.81 -15.00 -11.53
C THR A 214 -8.58 -14.28 -11.00
N VAL A 215 -8.37 -13.05 -11.46
CA VAL A 215 -7.28 -12.17 -11.01
C VAL A 215 -7.63 -11.63 -9.62
N VAL A 216 -6.76 -11.81 -8.64
CA VAL A 216 -7.08 -11.44 -7.24
C VAL A 216 -7.11 -9.92 -7.05
N GLU A 217 -6.39 -9.17 -7.88
CA GLU A 217 -6.35 -7.70 -7.85
C GLU A 217 -7.60 -7.07 -8.47
N ASP A 218 -8.31 -7.78 -9.33
CA ASP A 218 -9.54 -7.30 -9.98
C ASP A 218 -10.39 -8.48 -10.40
N VAL A 219 -11.42 -8.77 -9.62
CA VAL A 219 -12.30 -9.94 -9.77
C VAL A 219 -13.07 -9.98 -11.09
N ARG A 220 -13.11 -8.86 -11.82
CA ARG A 220 -13.73 -8.77 -13.15
C ARG A 220 -12.84 -9.34 -14.25
N LYS A 221 -11.55 -9.56 -13.96
CA LYS A 221 -10.53 -10.00 -14.93
C LYS A 221 -10.24 -11.48 -14.80
N LYS A 222 -9.87 -12.10 -15.92
CA LYS A 222 -9.43 -13.49 -16.02
C LYS A 222 -8.02 -13.57 -16.60
N CYS A 223 -7.19 -14.46 -16.07
CA CYS A 223 -5.85 -14.74 -16.55
C CYS A 223 -5.48 -16.22 -16.36
N TYR A 224 -4.73 -16.76 -17.33
CA TYR A 224 -4.25 -18.14 -17.35
C TYR A 224 -2.75 -18.21 -17.71
N SER A 225 -2.02 -17.12 -17.51
CA SER A 225 -0.59 -17.05 -17.82
C SER A 225 0.23 -17.80 -16.79
N GLU A 226 1.24 -18.55 -17.25
CA GLU A 226 2.26 -19.15 -16.38
C GLU A 226 3.37 -18.15 -16.00
N ASP A 227 3.50 -17.04 -16.72
CA ASP A 227 4.42 -15.94 -16.39
C ASP A 227 3.92 -15.17 -15.14
N PRO A 228 4.76 -14.99 -14.09
CA PRO A 228 4.45 -14.19 -12.91
C PRO A 228 3.95 -12.76 -13.20
N LEU A 229 4.42 -12.13 -14.29
CA LEU A 229 3.94 -10.81 -14.72
C LEU A 229 2.75 -10.88 -15.69
N GLY A 230 2.48 -12.05 -16.27
CA GLY A 230 1.48 -12.17 -17.34
C GLY A 230 0.03 -11.99 -16.88
N CYS A 231 -0.25 -12.12 -15.58
CA CYS A 231 -1.55 -11.80 -14.99
C CYS A 231 -1.63 -10.38 -14.41
N LEU A 232 -0.49 -9.71 -14.30
CA LEU A 232 -0.45 -8.30 -13.98
C LEU A 232 -0.72 -7.50 -15.25
N PRO A 233 -1.17 -6.25 -15.13
CA PRO A 233 -1.35 -5.42 -16.29
C PRO A 233 -0.05 -5.28 -17.13
N PRO A 234 -0.10 -5.25 -18.48
CA PRO A 234 1.09 -5.25 -19.33
C PRO A 234 2.11 -4.14 -19.05
N SER A 235 1.65 -3.02 -18.50
CA SER A 235 2.51 -1.91 -18.06
C SER A 235 3.58 -2.33 -17.06
N PHE A 236 3.41 -3.43 -16.33
CA PHE A 236 4.45 -3.97 -15.45
C PHE A 236 5.67 -4.42 -16.25
N GLY A 237 5.46 -5.30 -17.24
CA GLY A 237 6.54 -5.76 -18.12
C GLY A 237 7.13 -4.64 -18.97
N TRP A 238 6.31 -3.70 -19.43
CA TRP A 238 6.79 -2.53 -20.16
C TRP A 238 7.61 -1.59 -19.28
N THR A 239 7.20 -1.36 -18.03
CA THR A 239 7.99 -0.58 -17.05
C THR A 239 9.35 -1.24 -16.85
N GLU A 240 9.38 -2.56 -16.69
CA GLU A 240 10.62 -3.30 -16.49
C GLU A 240 11.57 -3.15 -17.67
N THR A 241 11.04 -3.35 -18.88
CA THR A 241 11.79 -3.23 -20.13
C THR A 241 12.30 -1.81 -20.32
N PHE A 242 11.46 -0.80 -20.04
CA PHE A 242 11.79 0.61 -20.19
C PHE A 242 12.99 1.02 -19.33
N PHE A 243 12.97 0.72 -18.02
CA PHE A 243 14.05 1.10 -17.11
C PHE A 243 15.32 0.24 -17.23
N ARG A 244 15.29 -0.83 -18.04
CA ARG A 244 16.47 -1.66 -18.35
C ARG A 244 17.24 -1.18 -19.58
N ARG A 245 16.69 -0.27 -20.38
CA ARG A 245 17.39 0.25 -21.56
C ARG A 245 18.59 1.10 -21.15
N ASP A 246 19.71 0.93 -21.85
CA ASP A 246 20.96 1.65 -21.56
C ASP A 246 20.78 3.16 -21.70
N ASP A 247 20.07 3.63 -22.72
CA ASP A 247 19.83 5.07 -22.92
C ASP A 247 19.02 5.69 -21.78
N ILE A 248 18.11 4.93 -21.18
CA ILE A 248 17.33 5.35 -20.00
C ILE A 248 18.20 5.31 -18.74
N LYS A 249 19.02 4.28 -18.55
CA LYS A 249 19.96 4.20 -17.42
C LYS A 249 20.94 5.36 -17.45
N ASP A 250 21.51 5.66 -18.61
CA ASP A 250 22.44 6.77 -18.82
C ASP A 250 21.77 8.12 -18.54
N ALA A 251 20.56 8.35 -19.08
CA ALA A 251 19.80 9.58 -18.87
C ALA A 251 19.44 9.83 -17.39
N LEU A 252 19.22 8.76 -16.62
CA LEU A 252 18.88 8.82 -15.19
C LEU A 252 20.11 8.74 -14.27
N GLY A 253 21.32 8.57 -14.83
CA GLY A 253 22.55 8.41 -14.05
C GLY A 253 22.58 7.11 -13.22
N ILE A 254 21.92 6.06 -13.69
CA ILE A 254 21.85 4.77 -13.01
C ILE A 254 23.16 4.00 -13.27
N PRO A 255 23.86 3.53 -12.22
CA PRO A 255 25.08 2.74 -12.41
C PRO A 255 24.85 1.47 -13.24
N GLU A 256 25.83 1.08 -14.05
CA GLU A 256 25.72 -0.06 -14.98
C GLU A 256 25.32 -1.37 -14.28
N HIS A 257 25.84 -1.61 -13.08
CA HIS A 257 25.56 -2.81 -12.28
C HIS A 257 24.13 -2.87 -11.70
N VAL A 258 23.37 -1.77 -11.72
CA VAL A 258 22.01 -1.71 -11.22
C VAL A 258 21.06 -2.02 -12.37
N ASN A 259 20.29 -3.09 -12.21
CA ASN A 259 19.24 -3.45 -13.14
C ASN A 259 17.89 -3.31 -12.47
N PHE A 260 16.97 -2.61 -13.15
CA PHE A 260 15.63 -2.46 -12.66
C PHE A 260 14.92 -3.82 -12.58
N THR A 261 14.23 -4.02 -11.47
CA THR A 261 13.34 -5.16 -11.25
C THR A 261 12.01 -4.62 -10.75
N MET A 262 10.91 -5.04 -11.38
CA MET A 262 9.57 -4.66 -10.91
C MET A 262 9.32 -5.18 -9.50
N LEU A 263 9.90 -6.34 -9.23
CA LEU A 263 9.81 -7.09 -8.00
C LEU A 263 11.27 -7.38 -7.58
N GLY A 264 11.86 -6.54 -6.72
CA GLY A 264 13.24 -6.69 -6.20
C GLY A 264 13.57 -8.03 -5.55
N ASP A 265 14.52 -8.80 -6.08
CA ASP A 265 14.86 -10.14 -5.59
C ASP A 265 15.21 -10.15 -4.08
N GLY A 266 14.57 -11.03 -3.29
CA GLY A 266 14.91 -11.29 -1.88
C GLY A 266 14.38 -10.30 -0.84
N VAL A 267 13.92 -9.10 -1.22
CA VAL A 267 13.38 -8.11 -0.24
C VAL A 267 12.19 -8.68 0.55
N SER A 268 11.18 -9.22 -0.16
CA SER A 268 10.00 -9.79 0.49
C SER A 268 10.33 -10.98 1.39
N ASP A 269 11.32 -11.79 1.00
CA ASP A 269 11.74 -12.96 1.77
C ASP A 269 12.36 -12.53 3.10
N GLN A 270 13.12 -11.44 3.11
CA GLN A 270 13.70 -10.90 4.34
C GLN A 270 12.64 -10.38 5.31
N PHE A 271 11.61 -9.69 4.80
CA PHE A 271 10.50 -9.18 5.61
C PHE A 271 9.60 -10.30 6.12
N GLU A 272 9.34 -11.30 5.28
CA GLU A 272 8.62 -12.50 5.70
C GLU A 272 9.41 -13.28 6.76
N ALA A 273 10.71 -13.46 6.58
CA ALA A 273 11.58 -14.14 7.53
C ALA A 273 11.70 -13.37 8.86
N TYR A 274 11.48 -12.06 8.87
CA TYR A 274 11.38 -11.28 10.10
C TYR A 274 10.02 -11.42 10.79
N GLY A 275 8.99 -11.94 10.12
CA GLY A 275 7.63 -12.00 10.63
C GLY A 275 6.87 -10.68 10.48
N ASP A 276 7.33 -9.80 9.59
CA ASP A 276 6.76 -8.46 9.43
C ASP A 276 5.26 -8.56 9.08
N LYS A 277 4.86 -9.56 8.27
CA LYS A 277 3.48 -9.85 7.77
C LYS A 277 2.37 -9.93 8.83
N ILE A 278 2.71 -10.07 10.11
CA ILE A 278 1.75 -10.21 11.21
C ILE A 278 1.73 -8.99 12.15
N GLN A 279 2.48 -7.92 11.82
CA GLN A 279 2.47 -6.68 12.60
C GLN A 279 1.05 -6.06 12.69
N PRO A 280 0.63 -5.55 13.87
CA PRO A 280 -0.62 -4.80 14.02
C PRO A 280 -0.42 -3.34 13.58
N ALA A 281 -0.04 -3.15 12.32
CA ALA A 281 0.43 -1.86 11.81
C ALA A 281 -0.66 -0.77 11.77
N TYR A 282 -1.94 -1.14 11.79
CA TYR A 282 -3.06 -0.19 11.90
C TYR A 282 -3.02 0.63 13.21
N LEU A 283 -2.44 0.11 14.29
CA LEU A 283 -2.29 0.85 15.56
C LEU A 283 -1.37 2.07 15.43
N LEU A 284 -0.55 2.12 14.38
CA LEU A 284 0.31 3.27 14.10
C LEU A 284 -0.49 4.51 13.67
N TYR A 285 -1.76 4.37 13.29
CA TYR A 285 -2.61 5.51 12.94
C TYR A 285 -3.07 6.32 14.15
N GLU A 286 -3.25 5.71 15.32
CA GLU A 286 -3.85 6.38 16.49
C GLU A 286 -3.00 7.55 17.00
N PRO A 287 -1.67 7.41 17.19
CA PRO A 287 -0.83 8.53 17.60
C PRO A 287 -0.76 9.63 16.54
N LEU A 288 -0.79 9.26 15.25
CA LEU A 288 -0.73 10.20 14.13
C LEU A 288 -2.00 11.06 14.07
N LEU A 289 -3.18 10.42 14.17
CA LEU A 289 -4.47 11.11 14.25
C LEU A 289 -4.55 12.02 15.47
N THR A 290 -4.06 11.56 16.63
CA THR A 290 -3.99 12.36 17.86
C THR A 290 -3.09 13.58 17.71
N ALA A 291 -2.03 13.46 16.92
CA ALA A 291 -1.13 14.58 16.59
C ALA A 291 -1.69 15.53 15.52
N GLY A 292 -2.91 15.30 15.03
CA GLY A 292 -3.55 16.12 14.00
C GLY A 292 -3.15 15.77 12.56
N ILE A 293 -2.40 14.68 12.34
CA ILE A 293 -2.05 14.21 11.00
C ILE A 293 -3.27 13.53 10.39
N ARG A 294 -3.77 14.06 9.28
CA ARG A 294 -5.00 13.59 8.63
C ARG A 294 -4.78 12.22 7.96
N LEU A 295 -5.77 11.33 8.00
CA LEU A 295 -5.73 10.00 7.40
C LEU A 295 -6.84 9.81 6.37
N LEU A 296 -6.47 9.44 5.15
CA LEU A 296 -7.40 9.04 4.09
C LEU A 296 -7.10 7.63 3.59
N HIS A 297 -8.14 6.82 3.48
CA HIS A 297 -8.12 5.58 2.73
C HIS A 297 -9.03 5.67 1.50
N TYR A 298 -8.52 5.25 0.35
CA TYR A 298 -9.32 5.08 -0.88
C TYR A 298 -9.15 3.64 -1.36
N VAL A 299 -10.26 2.91 -1.48
CA VAL A 299 -10.22 1.45 -1.61
C VAL A 299 -11.09 0.97 -2.77
N GLY A 300 -10.56 0.07 -3.59
CA GLY A 300 -11.31 -0.54 -4.69
C GLY A 300 -12.19 -1.70 -4.23
N VAL A 301 -13.47 -1.71 -4.64
CA VAL A 301 -14.41 -2.81 -4.32
C VAL A 301 -14.04 -4.12 -5.01
N GLN A 302 -13.39 -4.05 -6.17
CA GLN A 302 -13.08 -5.21 -7.01
C GLN A 302 -11.78 -5.94 -6.61
N ASP A 303 -11.10 -5.46 -5.56
CA ASP A 303 -9.85 -6.04 -5.07
C ASP A 303 -10.13 -7.17 -4.07
N ALA A 304 -9.98 -8.43 -4.50
CA ALA A 304 -10.09 -9.61 -3.64
C ALA A 304 -8.77 -9.99 -2.96
N ASN A 305 -7.71 -9.22 -3.18
CA ASN A 305 -6.45 -9.40 -2.51
C ASN A 305 -6.41 -8.61 -1.20
N CYS A 306 -6.70 -7.31 -1.27
CA CYS A 306 -6.82 -6.42 -0.12
C CYS A 306 -8.27 -5.96 0.04
N ALA A 307 -9.15 -6.92 0.35
CA ALA A 307 -10.59 -6.73 0.44
C ALA A 307 -10.98 -5.46 1.20
N TRP A 308 -11.84 -4.64 0.60
CA TRP A 308 -12.28 -3.36 1.15
C TRP A 308 -12.91 -3.49 2.55
N SER A 309 -13.58 -4.62 2.80
CA SER A 309 -14.18 -4.97 4.08
C SER A 309 -13.13 -5.14 5.18
N GLY A 310 -11.94 -5.66 4.85
CA GLY A 310 -10.79 -5.70 5.75
C GLY A 310 -10.29 -4.32 6.14
N VAL A 311 -10.29 -3.37 5.20
CA VAL A 311 -9.86 -2.00 5.45
C VAL A 311 -10.82 -1.27 6.38
N ILE A 312 -12.11 -1.25 6.05
CA ILE A 312 -13.10 -0.58 6.90
C ILE A 312 -13.24 -1.25 8.28
N SER A 313 -12.99 -2.56 8.37
CA SER A 313 -12.99 -3.31 9.63
C SER A 313 -11.97 -2.73 10.63
N PHE A 314 -10.68 -2.63 10.26
CA PHE A 314 -9.69 -2.10 11.20
C PHE A 314 -9.87 -0.60 11.46
N LEU A 315 -10.36 0.19 10.49
CA LEU A 315 -10.65 1.61 10.71
C LEU A 315 -11.73 1.82 11.76
N LYS A 316 -12.74 0.94 11.81
CA LYS A 316 -13.77 0.96 12.85
C LYS A 316 -13.27 0.53 14.23
N LEU A 317 -12.08 -0.05 14.33
CA LEU A 317 -11.48 -0.52 15.58
C LEU A 317 -10.43 0.44 16.17
N LEU A 318 -10.05 1.51 15.44
CA LEU A 318 -9.09 2.48 15.94
C LEU A 318 -9.59 3.19 17.20
N GLN A 319 -8.66 3.54 18.08
CA GLN A 319 -8.90 4.40 19.25
C GLN A 319 -8.41 5.82 18.96
N SER A 320 -9.09 6.51 18.04
CA SER A 320 -8.75 7.88 17.65
C SER A 320 -9.69 8.92 18.27
N PRO A 321 -9.28 10.22 18.34
CA PRO A 321 -10.18 11.31 18.74
C PRO A 321 -11.42 11.47 17.85
N PHE A 322 -11.39 10.89 16.65
CA PHE A 322 -12.41 11.01 15.61
C PHE A 322 -13.33 9.78 15.56
N GLN A 323 -13.12 8.78 16.42
CA GLN A 323 -13.74 7.46 16.27
C GLN A 323 -15.26 7.48 16.40
N ASP A 324 -15.79 8.17 17.40
CA ASP A 324 -17.24 8.26 17.64
C ASP A 324 -17.98 8.94 16.48
N GLU A 325 -17.33 9.91 15.84
CA GLU A 325 -17.86 10.56 14.64
C GLU A 325 -17.76 9.63 13.44
N PHE A 326 -16.62 8.95 13.24
CA PHE A 326 -16.40 8.01 12.14
C PHE A 326 -17.38 6.83 12.14
N LEU A 327 -17.73 6.32 13.32
CA LEU A 327 -18.70 5.23 13.46
C LEU A 327 -20.13 5.68 13.15
N ARG A 328 -20.48 6.95 13.38
CA ARG A 328 -21.81 7.52 13.13
C ARG A 328 -21.96 8.14 11.75
N ALA A 329 -20.86 8.58 11.13
CA ALA A 329 -20.87 9.21 9.83
C ALA A 329 -21.38 8.23 8.75
N PRO A 330 -22.30 8.67 7.88
CA PRO A 330 -22.77 7.86 6.77
C PRO A 330 -21.73 7.79 5.65
N ASP A 331 -21.81 6.73 4.84
CA ASP A 331 -21.17 6.73 3.53
C ASP A 331 -22.11 7.48 2.56
N VAL A 332 -21.66 8.60 2.01
CA VAL A 332 -22.45 9.37 1.03
C VAL A 332 -21.96 9.10 -0.38
N PRO A 333 -22.85 9.12 -1.40
CA PRO A 333 -22.43 9.02 -2.79
C PRO A 333 -21.47 10.14 -3.19
N TRP A 334 -20.48 9.81 -4.01
CA TRP A 334 -19.55 10.78 -4.57
C TRP A 334 -20.32 11.81 -5.42
N PRO A 335 -19.99 13.13 -5.39
CA PRO A 335 -20.84 14.15 -6.01
C PRO A 335 -20.93 14.10 -7.54
N THR A 336 -20.02 13.38 -8.20
CA THR A 336 -20.01 13.27 -9.68
C THR A 336 -20.63 11.95 -10.14
N ALA A 337 -20.79 11.74 -11.45
CA ALA A 337 -21.34 10.50 -12.02
C ALA A 337 -20.44 9.25 -11.80
N GLU A 338 -19.44 9.33 -10.93
CA GLU A 338 -18.55 8.22 -10.59
C GLU A 338 -19.17 7.34 -9.52
N ASP A 339 -19.06 6.03 -9.71
CA ASP A 339 -19.59 5.02 -8.81
C ASP A 339 -18.63 4.85 -7.61
N ALA A 340 -18.74 5.76 -6.65
CA ALA A 340 -17.96 5.78 -5.42
C ALA A 340 -18.77 6.35 -4.25
N THR A 341 -18.36 6.03 -3.03
CA THR A 341 -18.88 6.65 -1.80
C THR A 341 -17.74 7.25 -0.98
N VAL A 342 -18.05 8.23 -0.16
CA VAL A 342 -17.12 8.88 0.76
C VAL A 342 -17.74 9.03 2.15
N ARG A 343 -16.93 8.78 3.17
CA ARG A 343 -17.18 9.06 4.58
C ARG A 343 -16.12 10.03 5.05
N VAL A 344 -16.53 11.21 5.52
CA VAL A 344 -15.64 12.27 5.99
C VAL A 344 -15.94 12.55 7.46
N VAL A 345 -14.89 12.74 8.25
CA VAL A 345 -14.95 13.20 9.64
C VAL A 345 -14.01 14.39 9.80
N GLY A 346 -14.49 15.48 10.39
CA GLY A 346 -13.75 16.74 10.52
C GLY A 346 -13.94 17.72 9.35
N GLU A 347 -13.25 18.86 9.43
CA GLU A 347 -13.37 19.96 8.47
C GLU A 347 -12.62 19.69 7.15
N GLY A 348 -12.96 20.45 6.10
CA GLY A 348 -12.28 20.36 4.80
C GLY A 348 -12.41 18.98 4.18
N ALA A 349 -11.29 18.38 3.79
CA ALA A 349 -11.24 17.01 3.29
C ALA A 349 -11.30 15.94 4.40
N GLY A 350 -11.41 16.36 5.67
CA GLY A 350 -11.52 15.51 6.85
C GLY A 350 -10.20 15.18 7.53
N ASN A 351 -10.26 14.94 8.84
CA ASN A 351 -9.19 14.37 9.64
C ASN A 351 -9.10 12.85 9.46
N MET A 352 -10.24 12.18 9.27
CA MET A 352 -10.33 10.74 9.01
C MET A 352 -11.35 10.49 7.90
N THR A 353 -10.86 10.05 6.74
CA THR A 353 -11.67 9.92 5.52
C THR A 353 -11.54 8.53 4.92
N TYR A 354 -12.67 7.95 4.51
CA TYR A 354 -12.75 6.66 3.82
C TYR A 354 -13.53 6.81 2.52
N ILE A 355 -12.92 6.42 1.41
CA ILE A 355 -13.51 6.45 0.07
C ILE A 355 -13.56 5.03 -0.47
N LEU A 356 -14.73 4.59 -0.89
CA LEU A 356 -14.94 3.29 -1.51
C LEU A 356 -15.25 3.47 -2.99
N VAL A 357 -14.43 2.86 -3.85
CA VAL A 357 -14.48 3.02 -5.30
C VAL A 357 -15.02 1.75 -5.93
N ALA A 358 -16.27 1.77 -6.39
CA ALA A 358 -16.98 0.57 -6.83
C ALA A 358 -16.34 -0.11 -8.04
N GLN A 359 -15.79 0.69 -8.96
CA GLN A 359 -15.17 0.20 -10.20
C GLN A 359 -13.64 0.09 -10.13
N GLY A 360 -13.04 0.22 -8.93
CA GLY A 360 -11.61 0.07 -8.70
C GLY A 360 -11.22 -1.33 -8.23
N GLY A 361 -10.13 -1.88 -8.77
CA GLY A 361 -9.44 -3.05 -8.22
C GLY A 361 -8.31 -2.64 -7.27
N HIS A 362 -7.21 -3.41 -7.25
CA HIS A 362 -6.03 -3.16 -6.41
C HIS A 362 -5.29 -1.89 -6.81
N PHE A 363 -5.21 -1.63 -8.12
CA PHE A 363 -4.55 -0.47 -8.70
C PHE A 363 -5.57 0.66 -8.93
N VAL A 364 -6.21 1.16 -7.88
CA VAL A 364 -7.34 2.12 -7.98
C VAL A 364 -6.99 3.34 -8.84
N ALA A 365 -5.78 3.90 -8.68
CA ALA A 365 -5.32 5.05 -9.47
C ALA A 365 -5.19 4.76 -10.97
N ARG A 366 -4.95 3.49 -11.34
CA ARG A 366 -4.89 3.04 -12.73
C ARG A 366 -6.29 2.73 -13.27
N ASP A 367 -7.14 2.11 -12.46
CA ASP A 367 -8.49 1.71 -12.88
C ASP A 367 -9.43 2.91 -12.97
N GLN A 368 -9.27 3.91 -12.09
CA GLN A 368 -10.12 5.10 -11.99
C GLN A 368 -9.27 6.39 -11.90
N PRO A 369 -8.45 6.71 -12.93
CA PRO A 369 -7.44 7.76 -12.85
C PRO A 369 -8.04 9.17 -12.67
N ARG A 370 -9.20 9.44 -13.28
CA ARG A 370 -9.88 10.74 -13.15
C ARG A 370 -10.40 10.97 -11.73
N LEU A 371 -11.12 9.98 -11.18
CA LEU A 371 -11.60 10.00 -9.80
C LEU A 371 -10.44 10.17 -8.83
N VAL A 372 -9.39 9.36 -8.94
CA VAL A 372 -8.26 9.43 -8.00
C VAL A 372 -7.49 10.74 -8.11
N LYS A 373 -7.35 11.33 -9.30
CA LYS A 373 -6.81 12.70 -9.43
C LYS A 373 -7.66 13.69 -8.64
N SER A 374 -8.99 13.65 -8.77
CA SER A 374 -9.90 14.48 -7.97
C SER A 374 -9.74 14.24 -6.47
N ILE A 375 -9.55 12.98 -6.04
CA ILE A 375 -9.31 12.64 -4.63
C ILE A 375 -8.04 13.34 -4.12
N VAL A 376 -6.94 13.22 -4.87
CA VAL A 376 -5.65 13.84 -4.49
C VAL A 376 -5.77 15.36 -4.41
N GLU A 377 -6.39 16.00 -5.40
CA GLU A 377 -6.55 17.45 -5.42
C GLU A 377 -7.29 17.95 -4.18
N HIS A 378 -8.43 17.36 -3.85
CA HIS A 378 -9.19 17.74 -2.67
C HIS A 378 -8.44 17.40 -1.38
N TRP A 379 -7.78 16.24 -1.30
CA TRP A 379 -7.07 15.84 -0.10
C TRP A 379 -5.88 16.76 0.22
N VAL A 380 -5.05 17.04 -0.78
CA VAL A 380 -3.82 17.83 -0.63
C VAL A 380 -4.15 19.29 -0.38
N GLU A 381 -5.16 19.84 -1.05
CA GLU A 381 -5.61 21.22 -0.84
C GLU A 381 -6.59 21.37 0.34
N ASN A 382 -6.88 20.26 1.04
CA ASN A 382 -7.84 20.17 2.13
C ASN A 382 -9.25 20.73 1.78
N MET A 383 -9.68 20.52 0.54
CA MET A 383 -11.01 20.91 0.06
C MET A 383 -12.06 19.84 0.41
N PRO A 384 -13.29 20.25 0.80
CA PRO A 384 -14.38 19.30 1.05
C PRO A 384 -14.72 18.41 -0.15
N PHE A 385 -14.84 17.11 0.10
CA PHE A 385 -15.26 16.14 -0.94
C PHE A 385 -16.74 16.25 -1.30
N ILE A 386 -17.56 16.86 -0.44
CA ILE A 386 -19.00 17.00 -0.61
C ILE A 386 -19.30 18.48 -0.36
N SER A 387 -20.03 19.12 -1.28
CA SER A 387 -20.55 20.47 -1.03
C SER A 387 -21.69 20.38 -0.01
N SER A 388 -21.56 21.12 1.10
CA SER A 388 -22.54 21.22 2.18
C SER A 388 -23.87 21.82 1.74
#